data_AF-A0A3D1CLN7-F1
#
_entry.id   AF-A0A3D1CLN7-F1
#
_cell.length_a   1.000
_cell.length_b   1.000
_cell.length_c   1.000
_cell.angle_alpha   90.00
_cell.angle_beta   90.00
_cell.angle_gamma   90.00
#
_symmetry.space_group_name_H-M   'P 1'
#
loop_
_entity.id
_entity.type
_entity.pdbx_description
1 polymer ?
#
loop_
_entity_poly.entity_id
_entity_poly.type
_entity_poly.pdbx_seq_one_letter_code
_entity_poly.pdbx_strand_id
1 'polypeptide(L)'
;METQIDLNSFDLYLNRELSLLEFNWRVLQQALDPTVPLLERLNYLCISSTNLDEFFEVRVAGLIQQIEIGDPYLEADQISAQEALRLISIRAHELVDEQYSVLNDELLPLLEQEGIKVLPRPMWTSEHSAWLEQYFRDEIQPILSPIGLDSSHPFPRLLNKSLNFIVSMDGKDAFGRNIGFAILQAPRALPRVIQLPPELCEPGQYHFVFLSSIIHAFADDLFFGMKIKGCYQFRVTRNSDLAIDTEETSDLLATIADELTHRNYGDEVRLEIAHNCPEEMVNFLRDQCAMHQDNVYLVNGPVNLSRLQALHSMVERSDLKFKPFTQGRPNGLTSEVEIFGLLKQKDVLLHHPYQSFTPVIDLIKQAASDSS
;
A
#
# COMPACT_ATOMS: atom_id res chain seq x y z
N MET A 1 -46.48 24.77 -4.95
CA MET A 1 -45.56 25.43 -4.00
C MET A 1 -44.24 24.73 -4.19
N GLU A 2 -43.24 25.43 -4.72
CA GLU A 2 -41.87 24.92 -4.73
C GLU A 2 -41.42 24.83 -3.27
N THR A 3 -41.05 23.63 -2.82
CA THR A 3 -40.50 23.43 -1.49
C THR A 3 -39.19 24.19 -1.43
N GLN A 4 -39.14 25.29 -0.68
CA GLN A 4 -37.93 26.08 -0.53
C GLN A 4 -36.92 25.23 0.27
N ILE A 5 -35.86 24.79 -0.39
CA ILE A 5 -34.79 24.00 0.23
C ILE A 5 -33.97 24.95 1.12
N ASP A 6 -33.87 24.64 2.41
CA ASP A 6 -32.97 25.35 3.32
C ASP A 6 -31.55 24.80 3.18
N LEU A 7 -30.71 25.52 2.44
CA LEU A 7 -29.31 25.15 2.21
C LEU A 7 -28.45 25.17 3.48
N ASN A 8 -28.97 25.60 4.64
CA ASN A 8 -28.23 25.52 5.91
C ASN A 8 -28.51 24.22 6.68
N SER A 9 -29.41 23.36 6.18
CA SER A 9 -29.66 22.07 6.79
C SER A 9 -28.46 21.14 6.56
N PHE A 10 -27.78 20.76 7.65
CA PHE A 10 -26.61 19.87 7.61
C PHE A 10 -26.94 18.49 7.01
N ASP A 11 -28.20 18.03 7.13
CA ASP A 11 -28.70 16.78 6.54
C ASP A 11 -28.62 16.75 5.00
N LEU A 12 -28.39 17.90 4.35
CA LEU A 12 -28.20 18.00 2.91
C LEU A 12 -26.76 17.69 2.45
N TYR A 13 -25.81 17.59 3.39
CA TYR A 13 -24.41 17.42 3.09
C TYR A 13 -23.91 16.06 3.53
N LEU A 14 -23.02 15.46 2.73
CA LEU A 14 -22.31 14.25 3.09
C LEU A 14 -21.00 14.61 3.75
N ASN A 15 -20.60 13.81 4.74
CA ASN A 15 -19.25 13.88 5.27
C ASN A 15 -18.24 13.57 4.16
N ARG A 16 -17.27 14.47 3.97
CA ARG A 16 -16.24 14.35 2.94
C ARG A 16 -15.43 13.05 3.07
N GLU A 17 -15.03 12.71 4.30
CA GLU A 17 -14.14 11.58 4.54
C GLU A 17 -14.85 10.23 4.37
N LEU A 18 -16.10 10.15 4.81
CA LEU A 18 -16.95 8.99 4.49
C LEU A 18 -17.23 8.87 3.00
N SER A 19 -17.44 10.00 2.30
CA SER A 19 -17.59 10.01 0.85
C SER A 19 -16.34 9.48 0.12
N LEU A 20 -15.14 9.77 0.64
CA LEU A 20 -13.89 9.21 0.12
C LEU A 20 -13.75 7.71 0.35
N LEU A 21 -14.25 7.19 1.49
CA LEU A 21 -14.34 5.74 1.71
C LEU A 21 -15.30 5.07 0.71
N GLU A 22 -16.44 5.69 0.41
CA GLU A 22 -17.37 5.16 -0.60
C GLU A 22 -16.80 5.25 -2.03
N PHE A 23 -15.99 6.26 -2.33
CA PHE A 23 -15.19 6.27 -3.56
C PHE A 23 -14.21 5.09 -3.60
N ASN A 24 -13.51 4.80 -2.50
CA ASN A 24 -12.59 3.66 -2.43
C ASN A 24 -13.33 2.33 -2.62
N TRP A 25 -14.50 2.18 -1.99
CA TRP A 25 -15.38 1.05 -2.20
C TRP A 25 -15.80 0.91 -3.67
N ARG A 26 -16.10 2.02 -4.36
CA ARG A 26 -16.39 1.99 -5.80
C ARG A 26 -15.20 1.51 -6.65
N VAL A 27 -13.96 1.81 -6.24
CA VAL A 27 -12.75 1.24 -6.87
C VAL A 27 -12.65 -0.25 -6.61
N LEU A 28 -12.90 -0.72 -5.37
CA LEU A 28 -12.94 -2.14 -5.05
C LEU A 28 -13.98 -2.90 -5.88
N GLN A 29 -15.15 -2.30 -6.15
CA GLN A 29 -16.15 -2.92 -7.02
C GLN A 29 -15.65 -3.22 -8.44
N GLN A 30 -14.64 -2.51 -8.95
CA GLN A 30 -14.03 -2.86 -10.24
C GLN A 30 -13.29 -4.21 -10.19
N ALA A 31 -12.82 -4.63 -9.00
CA ALA A 31 -12.26 -5.97 -8.79
C ALA A 31 -13.33 -7.08 -8.80
N LEU A 32 -14.61 -6.74 -8.68
CA LEU A 32 -15.74 -7.67 -8.72
C LEU A 32 -16.46 -7.68 -10.08
N ASP A 33 -16.15 -6.74 -10.96
CA ASP A 33 -16.81 -6.62 -12.25
C ASP A 33 -16.30 -7.70 -13.24
N PRO A 34 -17.14 -8.66 -13.67
CA PRO A 34 -16.71 -9.72 -14.59
C PRO A 34 -16.44 -9.22 -16.01
N THR A 35 -16.81 -7.98 -16.34
CA THR A 35 -16.48 -7.36 -17.63
C THR A 35 -15.05 -6.82 -17.66
N VAL A 36 -14.41 -6.67 -16.50
CA VAL A 36 -13.02 -6.28 -16.36
C VAL A 36 -12.12 -7.54 -16.47
N PRO A 37 -11.05 -7.52 -17.27
CA PRO A 37 -10.13 -8.65 -17.37
C PRO A 37 -9.53 -9.05 -16.01
N LEU A 38 -9.29 -10.35 -15.80
CA LEU A 38 -8.99 -10.89 -14.46
C LEU A 38 -7.77 -10.27 -13.78
N LEU A 39 -6.67 -10.04 -14.51
CA LEU A 39 -5.49 -9.39 -13.92
C LEU A 39 -5.75 -7.91 -13.63
N GLU A 40 -6.64 -7.25 -14.38
CA GLU A 40 -7.06 -5.88 -14.10
C GLU A 40 -7.97 -5.81 -12.87
N ARG A 41 -8.81 -6.82 -12.65
CA ARG A 41 -9.58 -6.94 -11.39
C ARG A 41 -8.64 -7.02 -10.18
N LEU A 42 -7.59 -7.85 -10.25
CA LEU A 42 -6.54 -7.89 -9.23
C LEU A 42 -5.82 -6.53 -9.07
N ASN A 43 -5.55 -5.85 -10.18
CA ASN A 43 -4.95 -4.51 -10.15
C ASN A 43 -5.87 -3.50 -9.43
N TYR A 44 -7.19 -3.53 -9.67
CA TYR A 44 -8.15 -2.67 -8.96
C TYR A 44 -8.22 -2.95 -7.46
N LEU A 45 -8.10 -4.21 -7.03
CA LEU A 45 -7.96 -4.54 -5.61
C LEU A 45 -6.67 -3.93 -5.01
N CYS A 46 -5.56 -3.96 -5.76
CA CYS A 46 -4.31 -3.34 -5.30
C CYS A 46 -4.42 -1.81 -5.23
N ILE A 47 -5.13 -1.20 -6.18
CA ILE A 47 -5.40 0.24 -6.21
C ILE A 47 -6.29 0.65 -5.04
N SER A 48 -7.36 -0.11 -4.73
CA SER A 48 -8.22 0.20 -3.58
C SER A 48 -7.44 0.16 -2.26
N SER A 49 -6.54 -0.82 -2.09
CA SER A 49 -5.60 -0.88 -0.96
C SER A 49 -4.66 0.33 -0.91
N THR A 50 -4.11 0.76 -2.05
CA THR A 50 -3.20 1.92 -2.14
C THR A 50 -3.93 3.24 -1.84
N ASN A 51 -5.14 3.41 -2.36
CA ASN A 51 -5.99 4.56 -2.07
C ASN A 51 -6.34 4.62 -0.58
N LEU A 52 -6.55 3.46 0.05
CA LEU A 52 -6.84 3.40 1.48
C LEU A 52 -5.60 3.74 2.29
N ASP A 53 -4.40 3.29 1.89
CA ASP A 53 -3.14 3.74 2.50
C ASP A 53 -3.08 5.28 2.49
N GLU A 54 -3.24 5.94 1.33
CA GLU A 54 -3.20 7.40 1.21
C GLU A 54 -4.26 8.11 2.07
N PHE A 55 -5.48 7.56 2.11
CA PHE A 55 -6.55 8.07 2.96
C PHE A 55 -6.15 8.10 4.43
N PHE A 56 -5.50 7.04 4.94
CA PHE A 56 -4.99 7.05 6.32
C PHE A 56 -3.84 8.03 6.51
N GLU A 57 -2.89 8.06 5.58
CA GLU A 57 -1.68 8.89 5.66
C GLU A 57 -1.97 10.40 5.66
N VAL A 58 -3.09 10.82 5.06
CA VAL A 58 -3.42 12.25 4.90
C VAL A 58 -4.70 12.61 5.66
N ARG A 59 -5.81 11.90 5.41
CA ARG A 59 -7.12 12.28 5.95
C ARG A 59 -7.28 11.91 7.41
N VAL A 60 -7.04 10.65 7.75
CA VAL A 60 -7.12 10.19 9.15
C VAL A 60 -6.07 10.90 10.00
N ALA A 61 -4.86 11.06 9.48
CA ALA A 61 -3.80 11.83 10.13
C ALA A 61 -4.24 13.28 10.44
N GLY A 62 -4.81 13.99 9.47
CA GLY A 62 -5.31 15.36 9.67
C GLY A 62 -6.41 15.46 10.72
N LEU A 63 -7.33 14.49 10.77
CA LEU A 63 -8.36 14.44 11.81
C LEU A 63 -7.78 14.19 13.20
N ILE A 64 -6.77 13.31 13.33
CA ILE A 64 -6.08 13.07 14.59
C ILE A 64 -5.41 14.36 15.07
N GLN A 65 -4.67 15.04 14.18
CA GLN A 65 -4.02 16.32 14.51
C GLN A 65 -5.03 17.39 14.92
N GLN A 66 -6.17 17.50 14.23
CA GLN A 66 -7.25 18.43 14.57
C GLN A 66 -7.74 18.22 16.01
N ILE A 67 -7.87 16.96 16.46
CA ILE A 67 -8.27 16.61 17.82
C ILE A 67 -7.18 16.98 18.83
N GLU A 68 -5.92 16.71 18.51
CA GLU A 68 -4.78 16.98 19.40
C GLU A 68 -4.60 18.47 19.70
N ILE A 69 -4.77 19.33 18.69
CA ILE A 69 -4.70 20.79 18.88
C ILE A 69 -6.00 21.38 19.45
N GLY A 70 -7.05 20.56 19.58
CA GLY A 70 -8.35 20.98 20.09
C GLY A 70 -9.10 21.95 19.17
N ASP A 71 -8.91 21.83 17.85
CA ASP A 71 -9.57 22.70 16.88
C ASP A 71 -11.08 22.37 16.77
N PRO A 72 -11.97 23.31 17.14
CA PRO A 72 -13.41 23.09 17.10
C PRO A 72 -14.02 23.19 15.70
N TYR A 73 -13.21 23.28 14.64
CA TYR A 73 -13.69 23.36 13.26
C TYR A 73 -14.63 22.21 12.89
N LEU A 74 -15.77 22.56 12.28
CA LEU A 74 -16.76 21.63 11.75
C LEU A 74 -17.01 21.97 10.28
N GLU A 75 -17.16 20.94 9.45
CA GLU A 75 -17.57 21.09 8.06
C GLU A 75 -19.10 21.32 7.94
N ALA A 76 -19.60 21.37 6.70
CA ALA A 76 -21.01 21.66 6.40
C ALA A 76 -21.99 20.62 6.99
N ASP A 77 -21.53 19.40 7.22
CA ASP A 77 -22.29 18.29 7.81
C ASP A 77 -22.36 18.34 9.35
N GLN A 78 -21.63 19.28 10.00
CA GLN A 78 -21.59 19.45 11.46
C GLN A 78 -21.10 18.23 12.24
N ILE A 79 -20.37 17.31 11.60
CA ILE A 79 -19.77 16.14 12.27
C ILE A 79 -18.39 16.54 12.83
N SER A 80 -18.14 16.24 14.11
CA SER A 80 -16.84 16.52 14.73
C SER A 80 -15.76 15.55 14.27
N ALA A 81 -14.49 15.95 14.37
CA ALA A 81 -13.37 15.08 14.03
C ALA A 81 -13.37 13.75 14.82
N GLN A 82 -13.77 13.77 16.10
CA GLN A 82 -13.87 12.55 16.90
C GLN A 82 -14.95 11.61 16.36
N GLU A 83 -16.12 12.15 15.98
CA GLU A 83 -17.20 11.33 15.44
C GLU A 83 -16.88 10.84 14.02
N ALA A 84 -16.22 11.67 13.20
CA ALA A 84 -15.72 11.28 11.89
C ALA A 84 -14.73 10.11 12.01
N LEU A 85 -13.73 10.18 12.91
CA LEU A 85 -12.79 9.07 13.14
C LEU A 85 -13.48 7.78 13.57
N ARG A 86 -14.50 7.89 14.44
CA ARG A 86 -15.30 6.73 14.89
C ARG A 86 -16.03 6.08 13.71
N LEU A 87 -16.70 6.88 12.87
CA LEU A 87 -17.41 6.39 11.69
C LEU A 87 -16.45 5.82 10.63
N ILE A 88 -15.33 6.49 10.41
CA ILE A 88 -14.26 6.04 9.51
C ILE A 88 -13.72 4.70 9.96
N SER A 89 -13.43 4.51 11.25
CA SER A 89 -12.89 3.23 11.74
C SER A 89 -13.83 2.08 11.43
N ILE A 90 -15.13 2.23 11.71
CA ILE A 90 -16.14 1.19 11.40
C ILE A 90 -16.12 0.85 9.92
N ARG A 91 -16.27 1.87 9.05
CA ARG A 91 -16.38 1.63 7.61
C ARG A 91 -15.08 1.14 6.98
N ALA A 92 -13.93 1.60 7.47
CA ALA A 92 -12.63 1.16 7.00
C ALA A 92 -12.35 -0.31 7.35
N HIS A 93 -12.77 -0.79 8.53
CA HIS A 93 -12.66 -2.21 8.87
C HIS A 93 -13.49 -3.08 7.93
N GLU A 94 -14.75 -2.70 7.69
CA GLU A 94 -15.61 -3.39 6.72
C GLU A 94 -14.95 -3.42 5.33
N LEU A 95 -14.39 -2.30 4.86
CA LEU A 95 -13.76 -2.23 3.56
C LEU A 95 -12.49 -3.10 3.47
N VAL A 96 -11.68 -3.17 4.53
CA VAL A 96 -10.51 -4.05 4.59
C VAL A 96 -10.95 -5.51 4.57
N ASP A 97 -11.96 -5.88 5.35
CA ASP A 97 -12.50 -7.25 5.36
C ASP A 97 -13.04 -7.64 3.97
N GLU A 98 -13.78 -6.73 3.31
CA GLU A 98 -14.22 -6.90 1.93
C GLU A 98 -13.04 -7.11 0.98
N GLN A 99 -11.96 -6.31 1.06
CA GLN A 99 -10.77 -6.47 0.22
C GLN A 99 -10.15 -7.87 0.32
N TYR A 100 -10.03 -8.42 1.53
CA TYR A 100 -9.48 -9.76 1.74
C TYR A 100 -10.44 -10.87 1.32
N SER A 101 -11.76 -10.68 1.50
CA SER A 101 -12.75 -11.64 0.94
C SER A 101 -12.70 -11.66 -0.59
N VAL A 102 -12.63 -10.50 -1.25
CA VAL A 102 -12.46 -10.42 -2.72
C VAL A 102 -11.18 -11.13 -3.17
N LEU A 103 -10.06 -10.95 -2.44
CA LEU A 103 -8.84 -11.68 -2.76
C LEU A 103 -9.03 -13.20 -2.66
N ASN A 104 -9.47 -13.67 -1.49
CA ASN A 104 -9.41 -15.08 -1.13
C ASN A 104 -10.53 -15.91 -1.76
N ASP A 105 -11.74 -15.35 -1.83
CA ASP A 105 -12.94 -16.07 -2.21
C ASP A 105 -13.27 -15.93 -3.70
N GLU A 106 -12.77 -14.87 -4.36
CA GLU A 106 -13.00 -14.62 -5.79
C GLU A 106 -11.72 -14.68 -6.63
N LEU A 107 -10.75 -13.80 -6.36
CA LEU A 107 -9.64 -13.57 -7.29
C LEU A 107 -8.64 -14.72 -7.32
N LEU A 108 -8.18 -15.21 -6.15
CA LEU A 108 -7.24 -16.32 -6.10
C LEU A 108 -7.79 -17.61 -6.74
N PRO A 109 -9.05 -18.03 -6.48
CA PRO A 109 -9.65 -19.17 -7.17
C PRO A 109 -9.75 -19.00 -8.70
N LEU A 110 -10.14 -17.81 -9.17
CA LEU A 110 -10.23 -17.52 -10.61
C LEU A 110 -8.85 -17.50 -11.28
N LEU A 111 -7.85 -16.93 -10.62
CA LEU A 111 -6.47 -16.94 -11.12
C LEU A 111 -5.93 -18.36 -11.21
N GLU A 112 -6.23 -19.20 -10.23
CA GLU A 112 -5.82 -20.60 -10.25
C GLU A 112 -6.40 -21.36 -11.45
N GLN A 113 -7.67 -21.10 -11.81
CA GLN A 113 -8.31 -21.69 -13.00
C GLN A 113 -7.62 -21.27 -14.30
N GLU A 114 -7.05 -20.06 -14.34
CA GLU A 114 -6.27 -19.53 -15.47
C GLU A 114 -4.79 -19.97 -15.47
N GLY A 115 -4.40 -20.85 -14.54
CA GLY A 115 -3.04 -21.36 -14.41
C GLY A 115 -2.08 -20.42 -13.66
N ILE A 116 -2.61 -19.43 -12.93
CA ILE A 116 -1.84 -18.46 -12.14
C ILE A 116 -2.06 -18.77 -10.66
N LYS A 117 -1.07 -19.38 -10.01
CA LYS A 117 -1.21 -19.89 -8.63
C LYS A 117 -0.27 -19.18 -7.68
N VAL A 118 -0.77 -18.79 -6.51
CA VAL A 118 0.08 -18.42 -5.38
C VAL A 118 0.09 -19.58 -4.39
N LEU A 119 1.22 -20.28 -4.29
CA LEU A 119 1.33 -21.51 -3.53
C LEU A 119 1.50 -21.24 -2.04
N PRO A 120 0.52 -21.62 -1.19
CA PRO A 120 0.70 -21.58 0.25
C PRO A 120 1.68 -22.67 0.69
N ARG A 121 2.32 -22.48 1.86
CA ARG A 121 3.32 -23.41 2.40
C ARG A 121 2.92 -24.90 2.37
N PRO A 122 1.69 -25.30 2.74
CA PRO A 122 1.30 -26.71 2.72
C PRO A 122 1.29 -27.36 1.33
N MET A 123 1.31 -26.56 0.25
CA MET A 123 1.32 -27.03 -1.14
C MET A 123 2.74 -27.09 -1.74
N TRP A 124 3.77 -26.77 -0.96
CA TRP A 124 5.15 -26.86 -1.46
C TRP A 124 5.57 -28.32 -1.60
N THR A 125 6.06 -28.69 -2.78
CA THR A 125 6.71 -29.98 -3.00
C THR A 125 8.12 -29.96 -2.42
N SER A 126 8.78 -31.11 -2.39
CA SER A 126 10.19 -31.20 -1.99
C SER A 126 11.10 -30.36 -2.91
N GLU A 127 10.78 -30.31 -4.21
CA GLU A 127 11.53 -29.51 -5.18
C GLU A 127 11.30 -28.01 -4.97
N HIS A 128 10.05 -27.57 -4.71
CA HIS A 128 9.76 -26.18 -4.34
C HIS A 128 10.52 -25.79 -3.08
N SER A 129 10.49 -26.65 -2.05
CA SER A 129 11.11 -26.37 -0.76
C SER A 129 12.63 -26.23 -0.89
N ALA A 130 13.27 -27.12 -1.65
CA ALA A 130 14.72 -27.05 -1.89
C ALA A 130 15.13 -25.78 -2.65
N TRP A 131 14.37 -25.39 -3.68
CA TRP A 131 14.64 -24.16 -4.42
C TRP A 131 14.42 -22.91 -3.56
N LEU A 132 13.33 -22.86 -2.79
CA LEU A 132 13.02 -21.75 -1.90
C LEU A 132 14.02 -21.62 -0.74
N GLU A 133 14.54 -22.73 -0.21
CA GLU A 133 15.60 -22.73 0.80
C GLU A 133 16.89 -22.12 0.23
N GLN A 134 17.28 -22.52 -0.99
CA GLN A 134 18.45 -21.95 -1.66
C GLN A 134 18.25 -20.45 -1.95
N TYR A 135 17.10 -20.08 -2.51
CA TYR A 135 16.75 -18.68 -2.77
C TYR A 135 16.75 -17.85 -1.48
N PHE A 136 16.26 -18.42 -0.37
CA PHE A 136 16.30 -17.77 0.93
C PHE A 136 17.75 -17.51 1.38
N ARG A 137 18.62 -18.50 1.32
CA ARG A 137 20.02 -18.37 1.76
C ARG A 137 20.84 -17.41 0.90
N ASP A 138 20.61 -17.42 -0.40
CA ASP A 138 21.42 -16.66 -1.35
C ASP A 138 20.93 -15.21 -1.50
N GLU A 139 19.61 -14.99 -1.54
CA GLU A 139 19.04 -13.68 -1.92
C GLU A 139 18.36 -12.95 -0.76
N ILE A 140 17.77 -13.67 0.19
CA ILE A 140 16.95 -13.07 1.26
C ILE A 140 17.76 -12.89 2.55
N GLN A 141 18.32 -13.98 3.08
CA GLN A 141 19.03 -14.03 4.35
C GLN A 141 20.16 -13.00 4.47
N PRO A 142 21.01 -12.76 3.44
CA PRO A 142 22.14 -11.83 3.56
C PRO A 142 21.74 -10.38 3.82
N ILE A 143 20.50 -10.01 3.50
CA ILE A 143 19.98 -8.64 3.67
C ILE A 143 18.87 -8.56 4.74
N LEU A 144 18.61 -9.66 5.44
CA LEU A 144 17.72 -9.72 6.59
C LEU A 144 18.55 -9.65 7.88
N SER A 145 18.28 -8.63 8.69
CA SER A 145 18.93 -8.45 9.99
C SER A 145 17.88 -8.49 11.10
N PRO A 146 17.85 -9.54 11.94
CA PRO A 146 16.93 -9.59 13.07
C PRO A 146 17.37 -8.63 14.19
N ILE A 147 16.40 -7.95 14.80
CA ILE A 147 16.59 -7.04 15.93
C ILE A 147 15.89 -7.65 17.14
N GLY A 148 16.66 -8.23 18.07
CA GLY A 148 16.12 -8.71 19.34
C GLY A 148 15.70 -7.55 20.24
N LEU A 149 14.53 -7.63 20.85
CA LEU A 149 13.99 -6.59 21.73
C LEU A 149 14.43 -6.85 23.18
N ASP A 150 15.18 -5.91 23.76
CA ASP A 150 15.63 -5.95 25.15
C ASP A 150 15.74 -4.52 25.72
N SER A 151 16.18 -4.37 26.98
CA SER A 151 16.33 -3.05 27.61
C SER A 151 17.37 -2.14 26.94
N SER A 152 18.32 -2.73 26.21
CA SER A 152 19.37 -2.03 25.46
C SER A 152 19.01 -1.82 23.98
N HIS A 153 18.08 -2.62 23.45
CA HIS A 153 17.56 -2.57 22.09
C HIS A 153 16.03 -2.40 22.14
N PRO A 154 15.54 -1.16 22.30
CA PRO A 154 14.11 -0.89 22.32
C PRO A 154 13.47 -1.17 20.96
N PHE A 155 12.13 -1.13 20.93
CA PHE A 155 11.37 -1.28 19.70
C PHE A 155 11.87 -0.30 18.62
N PRO A 156 12.26 -0.79 17.43
CA PRO A 156 12.88 0.05 16.43
C PRO A 156 11.86 0.98 15.77
N ARG A 157 12.34 2.13 15.30
CA ARG A 157 11.50 3.02 14.48
C ARG A 157 11.25 2.37 13.12
N LEU A 158 10.01 1.98 12.87
CA LEU A 158 9.61 1.28 11.64
C LEU A 158 9.41 2.26 10.49
N LEU A 159 9.94 1.91 9.31
CA LEU A 159 9.72 2.66 8.08
C LEU A 159 8.23 2.60 7.68
N ASN A 160 7.68 3.72 7.22
CA ASN A 160 6.29 3.79 6.76
C ASN A 160 5.99 2.73 5.67
N LYS A 161 4.86 2.02 5.78
CA LYS A 161 4.38 0.97 4.87
C LYS A 161 5.37 -0.18 4.63
N SER A 162 6.40 -0.33 5.46
CA SER A 162 7.34 -1.45 5.36
C SER A 162 6.69 -2.74 5.87
N LEU A 163 7.14 -3.87 5.30
CA LEU A 163 6.73 -5.19 5.77
C LEU A 163 7.69 -5.58 6.89
N ASN A 164 7.13 -5.84 8.06
CA ASN A 164 7.88 -6.26 9.24
C ASN A 164 7.31 -7.58 9.74
N PHE A 165 8.11 -8.31 10.52
CA PHE A 165 7.67 -9.50 11.21
C PHE A 165 8.01 -9.36 12.68
N ILE A 166 7.04 -9.68 13.54
CA ILE A 166 7.27 -9.88 14.95
C ILE A 166 7.45 -11.38 15.20
N VAL A 167 8.56 -11.73 15.82
CA VAL A 167 8.95 -13.12 16.10
C VAL A 167 8.94 -13.31 17.61
N SER A 168 8.10 -14.22 18.10
CA SER A 168 8.15 -14.65 19.50
C SER A 168 9.08 -15.85 19.62
N MET A 169 9.94 -15.84 20.63
CA MET A 169 10.96 -16.87 20.81
C MET A 169 11.18 -17.20 22.28
N ASP A 170 11.80 -18.35 22.50
CA ASP A 170 12.21 -18.83 23.82
C ASP A 170 13.65 -19.30 23.76
N GLY A 171 14.38 -19.08 24.86
CA GLY A 171 15.79 -19.39 24.99
C GLY A 171 16.67 -18.17 25.24
N LYS A 172 17.97 -18.39 25.09
CA LYS A 172 19.00 -17.38 25.30
C LYS A 172 19.66 -17.06 23.97
N ASP A 173 19.88 -15.78 23.71
CA ASP A 173 20.68 -15.35 22.55
C ASP A 173 22.15 -15.78 22.70
N ALA A 174 22.96 -15.51 21.67
CA ALA A 174 24.41 -15.77 21.69
C ALA A 174 25.16 -15.09 22.85
N PHE A 175 24.52 -14.14 23.55
CA PHE A 175 25.04 -13.39 24.70
C PHE A 175 24.41 -13.82 26.04
N GLY A 176 23.58 -14.87 26.06
CA GLY A 176 22.98 -15.41 27.28
C GLY A 176 21.74 -14.67 27.80
N ARG A 177 21.17 -13.74 27.03
CA ARG A 177 20.01 -12.91 27.40
C ARG A 177 18.72 -13.60 26.97
N ASN A 178 17.69 -13.54 27.81
CA ASN A 178 16.34 -13.97 27.44
C ASN A 178 15.68 -12.88 26.61
N ILE A 179 15.58 -13.09 25.30
CA ILE A 179 14.88 -12.20 24.38
C ILE A 179 13.52 -12.84 24.08
N GLY A 180 12.42 -12.19 24.50
CA GLY A 180 11.07 -12.71 24.25
C GLY A 180 10.56 -12.44 22.83
N PHE A 181 11.00 -11.32 22.25
CA PHE A 181 10.57 -10.85 20.93
C PHE A 181 11.72 -10.38 20.08
N ALA A 182 11.63 -10.57 18.77
CA ALA A 182 12.48 -9.92 17.79
C ALA A 182 11.64 -9.32 16.67
N ILE A 183 12.17 -8.26 16.06
CA ILE A 183 11.63 -7.63 14.87
C ILE A 183 12.53 -7.97 13.69
N LEU A 184 11.91 -8.38 12.60
CA LEU A 184 12.57 -8.58 11.32
C LEU A 184 11.96 -7.62 10.32
N GLN A 185 12.78 -6.73 9.78
CA GLN A 185 12.32 -5.76 8.78
C GLN A 185 12.69 -6.28 7.40
N ALA A 186 11.70 -6.51 6.53
CA ALA A 186 11.98 -6.92 5.16
C ALA A 186 12.31 -5.68 4.30
N PRO A 187 13.53 -5.55 3.76
CA PRO A 187 13.91 -4.41 2.93
C PRO A 187 12.94 -4.21 1.75
N ARG A 188 12.71 -2.95 1.35
CA ARG A 188 11.86 -2.63 0.18
C ARG A 188 12.42 -3.17 -1.14
N ALA A 189 13.72 -3.43 -1.20
CA ALA A 189 14.37 -4.01 -2.37
C ALA A 189 13.95 -5.46 -2.64
N LEU A 190 13.51 -6.20 -1.61
CA LEU A 190 13.05 -7.58 -1.78
C LEU A 190 11.68 -7.64 -2.45
N PRO A 191 11.51 -8.45 -3.50
CA PRO A 191 10.20 -8.70 -4.09
C PRO A 191 9.28 -9.33 -3.05
N ARG A 192 8.03 -8.87 -3.00
CA ARG A 192 7.02 -9.42 -2.06
C ARG A 192 6.31 -10.65 -2.59
N VAL A 193 6.34 -10.81 -3.90
CA VAL A 193 5.84 -11.96 -4.65
C VAL A 193 7.01 -12.47 -5.48
N ILE A 194 7.37 -13.73 -5.29
CA ILE A 194 8.48 -14.39 -5.97
C ILE A 194 7.88 -15.37 -6.98
N GLN A 195 8.26 -15.26 -8.24
CA GLN A 195 7.88 -16.25 -9.26
C GLN A 195 8.79 -17.47 -9.14
N LEU A 196 8.19 -18.67 -9.14
CA LEU A 196 8.95 -19.91 -9.22
C LEU A 196 9.50 -20.09 -10.64
N PRO A 197 10.67 -20.73 -10.78
CA PRO A 197 11.27 -20.99 -12.07
C PRO A 197 10.37 -21.90 -12.92
N PRO A 198 10.34 -21.73 -14.26
CA PRO A 198 9.46 -22.50 -15.15
C PRO A 198 9.61 -24.01 -15.03
N GLU A 199 10.78 -24.52 -14.65
CA GLU A 199 11.05 -25.95 -14.47
C GLU A 199 10.28 -26.57 -13.31
N LEU A 200 9.87 -25.75 -12.34
CA LEU A 200 9.03 -26.15 -11.20
C LEU A 200 7.53 -25.94 -11.48
N CYS A 201 7.19 -25.45 -12.67
CA CYS A 201 5.81 -25.18 -13.09
C CYS A 201 5.38 -26.17 -14.18
N GLU A 202 4.07 -26.43 -14.26
CA GLU A 202 3.52 -27.09 -15.45
C GLU A 202 3.62 -26.13 -16.65
N PRO A 203 3.81 -26.64 -17.89
CA PRO A 203 3.94 -25.78 -19.07
C PRO A 203 2.76 -24.81 -19.23
N GLY A 204 3.06 -23.51 -19.30
CA GLY A 204 2.07 -22.45 -19.44
C GLY A 204 1.43 -21.98 -18.13
N GLN A 205 1.84 -22.52 -16.98
CA GLN A 205 1.42 -22.05 -15.66
C GLN A 205 2.43 -21.07 -15.05
N TYR A 206 1.92 -20.20 -14.18
CA TYR A 206 2.69 -19.25 -13.40
C TYR A 206 2.48 -19.56 -11.92
N HIS A 207 3.52 -20.04 -11.24
CA HIS A 207 3.47 -20.26 -9.80
C HIS A 207 4.26 -19.19 -9.07
N PHE A 208 3.69 -18.71 -7.97
CA PHE A 208 4.25 -17.65 -7.15
C PHE A 208 4.25 -18.06 -5.68
N VAL A 209 5.13 -17.45 -4.90
CA VAL A 209 5.20 -17.60 -3.45
C VAL A 209 5.36 -16.22 -2.82
N PHE A 210 4.66 -15.98 -1.71
CA PHE A 210 4.85 -14.75 -0.94
C PHE A 210 6.17 -14.76 -0.19
N LEU A 211 6.85 -13.61 -0.17
CA LEU A 211 8.04 -13.40 0.66
C LEU A 211 7.77 -13.75 2.13
N SER A 212 6.58 -13.39 2.63
CA SER A 212 6.17 -13.72 3.99
C SER A 212 6.10 -15.23 4.25
N SER A 213 5.72 -16.02 3.25
CA SER A 213 5.70 -17.48 3.36
C SER A 213 7.12 -18.06 3.40
N ILE A 214 8.05 -17.51 2.62
CA ILE A 214 9.48 -17.91 2.62
C ILE A 214 10.11 -17.58 3.97
N ILE A 215 9.97 -16.33 4.43
CA ILE A 215 10.50 -15.90 5.73
C ILE A 215 9.90 -16.74 6.86
N HIS A 216 8.59 -16.97 6.86
CA HIS A 216 7.96 -17.82 7.88
C HIS A 216 8.45 -19.28 7.83
N ALA A 217 8.85 -19.78 6.67
CA ALA A 217 9.36 -21.14 6.53
C ALA A 217 10.79 -21.31 7.03
N PHE A 218 11.64 -20.32 6.82
CA PHE A 218 13.08 -20.40 7.09
C PHE A 218 13.55 -19.42 8.17
N ALA A 219 12.63 -18.82 8.93
CA ALA A 219 12.98 -17.88 10.01
C ALA A 219 13.90 -18.51 11.06
N ASP A 220 13.80 -19.82 11.30
CA ASP A 220 14.65 -20.54 12.26
C ASP A 220 16.16 -20.36 11.94
N ASP A 221 16.52 -20.28 10.66
CA ASP A 221 17.91 -20.08 10.20
C ASP A 221 18.45 -18.66 10.54
N LEU A 222 17.59 -17.72 10.94
CA LEU A 222 17.98 -16.37 11.36
C LEU A 222 18.28 -16.27 12.86
N PHE A 223 17.82 -17.23 13.67
CA PHE A 223 17.84 -17.14 15.13
C PHE A 223 18.61 -18.31 15.78
N PHE A 224 19.92 -18.33 15.58
CA PHE A 224 20.80 -19.38 16.13
C PHE A 224 20.72 -19.48 17.66
N GLY A 225 20.41 -20.67 18.17
CA GLY A 225 20.35 -20.97 19.61
C GLY A 225 19.03 -20.64 20.30
N MET A 226 18.04 -20.12 19.56
CA MET A 226 16.71 -19.79 20.08
C MET A 226 15.64 -20.62 19.36
N LYS A 227 14.52 -20.87 20.04
CA LYS A 227 13.39 -21.58 19.46
C LYS A 227 12.27 -20.59 19.15
N ILE A 228 11.91 -20.47 17.87
CA ILE A 228 10.77 -19.65 17.45
C ILE A 228 9.47 -20.31 17.90
N LYS A 229 8.58 -19.50 18.49
CA LYS A 229 7.20 -19.87 18.85
C LYS A 229 6.20 -19.39 17.81
N GLY A 230 6.47 -18.26 17.16
CA GLY A 230 5.63 -17.74 16.08
C GLY A 230 6.31 -16.58 15.36
N CYS A 231 5.90 -16.37 14.10
CA CYS A 231 6.39 -15.30 13.24
C CYS A 231 5.19 -14.72 12.49
N TYR A 232 4.88 -13.44 12.75
CA TYR A 232 3.68 -12.79 12.24
C TYR A 232 4.05 -11.50 11.52
N GLN A 233 3.58 -11.37 10.29
CA GLN A 233 3.75 -10.16 9.49
C GLN A 233 2.88 -9.02 10.03
N PHE A 234 3.42 -7.81 9.97
CA PHE A 234 2.71 -6.60 10.30
C PHE A 234 3.27 -5.40 9.51
N ARG A 235 2.48 -4.34 9.42
CA ARG A 235 2.82 -3.09 8.73
C ARG A 235 2.21 -1.93 9.50
N VAL A 236 2.96 -0.84 9.55
CA VAL A 236 2.50 0.44 10.09
C VAL A 236 2.38 1.45 8.96
N THR A 237 1.27 2.15 8.92
CA THR A 237 1.05 3.34 8.10
C THR A 237 1.22 4.57 8.98
N ARG A 238 1.96 5.57 8.50
CA ARG A 238 2.30 6.80 9.22
C ARG A 238 1.77 8.02 8.49
N ASN A 239 1.54 9.10 9.22
CA ASN A 239 1.26 10.41 8.64
C ASN A 239 2.34 10.77 7.59
N SER A 240 1.90 11.12 6.38
CA SER A 240 2.75 11.55 5.27
C SER A 240 2.69 13.07 5.02
N ASP A 241 1.90 13.79 5.82
CA ASP A 241 1.72 15.24 5.67
C ASP A 241 2.99 15.99 6.09
N LEU A 242 3.36 16.96 5.26
CA LEU A 242 4.50 17.84 5.48
C LEU A 242 3.90 19.12 6.05
N ALA A 243 3.91 19.27 7.38
CA ALA A 243 3.49 20.51 8.02
C ALA A 243 4.53 21.60 7.72
N ILE A 244 4.44 22.23 6.56
CA ILE A 244 5.30 23.35 6.18
C ILE A 244 4.61 24.61 6.68
N ASP A 245 5.19 25.23 7.71
CA ASP A 245 4.76 26.55 8.14
C ASP A 245 5.17 27.60 7.09
N THR A 246 4.22 27.93 6.22
CA THR A 246 4.41 28.92 5.15
C THR A 246 4.45 30.35 5.66
N GLU A 247 4.09 30.60 6.92
CA GLU A 247 4.08 31.95 7.50
C GLU A 247 5.45 32.37 8.07
N GLU A 248 6.35 31.43 8.37
CA GLU A 248 7.64 31.73 9.04
C GLU A 248 8.93 31.49 8.21
N THR A 249 8.88 30.96 6.99
CA THR A 249 10.11 30.52 6.28
C THR A 249 10.45 31.32 5.00
N SER A 250 11.67 31.87 4.96
CA SER A 250 12.19 32.65 3.81
C SER A 250 12.79 31.79 2.68
N ASP A 251 13.06 30.50 2.92
CA ASP A 251 13.54 29.54 1.92
C ASP A 251 12.73 28.24 1.98
N LEU A 252 11.63 28.25 1.22
CA LEU A 252 10.70 27.14 1.10
C LEU A 252 11.36 25.85 0.58
N LEU A 253 12.38 25.95 -0.27
CA LEU A 253 13.05 24.79 -0.87
C LEU A 253 13.91 24.04 0.16
N ALA A 254 14.61 24.77 1.03
CA ALA A 254 15.38 24.19 2.13
C ALA A 254 14.47 23.50 3.15
N THR A 255 13.37 24.16 3.54
CA THR A 255 12.37 23.58 4.46
C THR A 255 11.74 22.31 3.88
N ILE A 256 11.36 22.32 2.59
CA ILE A 256 10.85 21.12 1.91
C ILE A 256 11.90 20.00 1.90
N ALA A 257 13.16 20.31 1.62
CA ALA A 257 14.22 19.31 1.58
C ALA A 257 14.45 18.63 2.95
N ASP A 258 14.44 19.41 4.03
CA ASP A 258 14.57 18.89 5.40
C ASP A 258 13.33 18.09 5.82
N GLU A 259 12.13 18.60 5.60
CA GLU A 259 10.87 17.90 5.93
C GLU A 259 10.68 16.61 5.11
N LEU A 260 11.18 16.57 3.86
CA LEU A 260 11.20 15.34 3.05
C LEU A 260 12.01 14.22 3.71
N THR A 261 13.04 14.53 4.50
CA THR A 261 13.79 13.51 5.27
C THR A 261 13.01 13.00 6.47
N HIS A 262 12.11 13.82 7.03
CA HIS A 262 11.22 13.51 8.15
C HIS A 262 9.88 12.88 7.73
N ARG A 263 9.55 12.85 6.43
CA ARG A 263 8.30 12.26 5.91
C ARG A 263 8.08 10.77 6.28
N ASN A 264 9.14 9.98 6.46
CA ASN A 264 9.00 8.57 6.84
C ASN A 264 8.69 8.36 8.34
N TYR A 265 8.53 9.43 9.09
CA TYR A 265 8.65 9.47 10.54
C TYR A 265 7.48 10.15 11.26
N GLY A 266 6.41 10.52 10.55
CA GLY A 266 5.17 11.00 11.15
C GLY A 266 4.51 9.96 12.06
N ASP A 267 3.49 10.41 12.79
CA ASP A 267 2.78 9.59 13.79
C ASP A 267 2.11 8.37 13.15
N GLU A 268 2.10 7.26 13.89
CA GLU A 268 1.47 6.02 13.50
C GLU A 268 -0.07 6.16 13.46
N VAL A 269 -0.67 5.95 12.29
CA VAL A 269 -2.12 6.13 12.08
C VAL A 269 -2.88 4.82 11.85
N ARG A 270 -2.19 3.76 11.41
CA ARG A 270 -2.80 2.45 11.19
C ARG A 270 -1.80 1.32 11.38
N LEU A 271 -2.22 0.23 12.02
CA LEU A 271 -1.44 -0.99 12.22
C LEU A 271 -2.18 -2.17 11.59
N GLU A 272 -1.59 -2.79 10.58
CA GLU A 272 -2.10 -4.02 9.98
C GLU A 272 -1.27 -5.21 10.45
N ILE A 273 -1.93 -6.28 10.91
CA ILE A 273 -1.28 -7.48 11.46
C ILE A 273 -1.98 -8.70 10.87
N ALA A 274 -1.23 -9.78 10.61
CA ALA A 274 -1.84 -11.06 10.24
C ALA A 274 -2.91 -11.51 11.26
N HIS A 275 -4.07 -11.93 10.79
CA HIS A 275 -5.21 -12.31 11.63
C HIS A 275 -4.94 -13.45 12.62
N ASN A 276 -3.93 -14.27 12.35
CA ASN A 276 -3.54 -15.40 13.19
C ASN A 276 -2.51 -15.02 14.28
N CYS A 277 -2.18 -13.73 14.41
CA CYS A 277 -1.27 -13.23 15.43
C CYS A 277 -1.93 -13.34 16.83
N PRO A 278 -1.25 -13.92 17.83
CA PRO A 278 -1.75 -14.01 19.20
C PRO A 278 -2.05 -12.63 19.79
N GLU A 279 -3.12 -12.54 20.57
CA GLU A 279 -3.59 -11.29 21.18
C GLU A 279 -2.51 -10.58 22.02
N GLU A 280 -1.67 -11.33 22.72
CA GLU A 280 -0.52 -10.79 23.47
C GLU A 280 0.43 -9.98 22.56
N MET A 281 0.73 -10.50 21.36
CA MET A 281 1.62 -9.86 20.40
C MET A 281 0.94 -8.67 19.70
N VAL A 282 -0.36 -8.78 19.45
CA VAL A 282 -1.18 -7.67 18.93
C VAL A 282 -1.18 -6.51 19.92
N ASN A 283 -1.48 -6.78 21.19
CA ASN A 283 -1.45 -5.78 22.26
C ASN A 283 -0.05 -5.17 22.41
N PHE A 284 1.00 -6.00 22.39
CA PHE A 284 2.39 -5.51 22.42
C PHE A 284 2.67 -4.52 21.29
N LEU A 285 2.37 -4.88 20.03
CA LEU A 285 2.60 -3.99 18.89
C LEU A 285 1.76 -2.71 18.96
N ARG A 286 0.48 -2.83 19.35
CA ARG A 286 -0.42 -1.69 19.54
C ARG A 286 0.17 -0.70 20.55
N ASP A 287 0.62 -1.20 21.70
CA ASP A 287 1.17 -0.38 22.77
C ASP A 287 2.51 0.25 22.36
N GLN A 288 3.38 -0.49 21.64
CA GLN A 288 4.63 0.07 21.09
C GLN A 288 4.39 1.16 20.04
N CYS A 289 3.30 1.07 19.29
CA CYS A 289 2.88 2.08 18.30
C CYS A 289 1.95 3.16 18.89
N ALA A 290 1.73 3.18 20.21
CA ALA A 290 0.85 4.12 20.91
C ALA A 290 -0.55 4.25 20.26
N MET A 291 -1.09 3.13 19.77
CA MET A 291 -2.25 3.13 18.89
C MET A 291 -3.55 2.73 19.61
N HIS A 292 -4.68 3.35 19.25
CA HIS A 292 -5.99 2.89 19.72
C HIS A 292 -6.39 1.58 19.03
N GLN A 293 -7.22 0.76 19.69
CA GLN A 293 -7.69 -0.52 19.16
C GLN A 293 -8.39 -0.36 17.80
N ASP A 294 -9.12 0.74 17.62
CA ASP A 294 -9.85 1.12 16.40
C ASP A 294 -8.96 1.40 15.18
N ASN A 295 -7.62 1.43 15.37
CA ASN A 295 -6.65 1.60 14.29
C ASN A 295 -5.85 0.31 14.02
N VAL A 296 -6.21 -0.81 14.65
CA VAL A 296 -5.57 -2.13 14.50
C VAL A 296 -6.41 -3.04 13.62
N TYR A 297 -5.86 -3.41 12.46
CA TYR A 297 -6.53 -4.21 11.43
C TYR A 297 -5.92 -5.62 11.38
N LEU A 298 -6.73 -6.61 11.72
CA LEU A 298 -6.36 -8.03 11.65
C LEU A 298 -6.72 -8.60 10.27
N VAL A 299 -5.72 -8.84 9.44
CA VAL A 299 -5.93 -9.13 8.02
C VAL A 299 -5.80 -10.60 7.66
N ASN A 300 -6.76 -11.12 6.88
CA ASN A 300 -6.81 -12.52 6.45
C ASN A 300 -6.03 -12.76 5.15
N GLY A 301 -4.71 -12.56 5.16
CA GLY A 301 -3.89 -12.76 3.96
C GLY A 301 -2.50 -12.15 4.07
N PRO A 302 -1.79 -11.93 2.95
CA PRO A 302 -0.54 -11.18 2.95
C PRO A 302 -0.82 -9.75 3.41
N VAL A 303 -0.05 -9.26 4.38
CA VAL A 303 -0.11 -7.84 4.77
C VAL A 303 0.35 -7.02 3.56
N ASN A 304 -0.38 -5.94 3.28
CA ASN A 304 -0.17 -5.05 2.14
C ASN A 304 -0.56 -5.67 0.78
N LEU A 305 -1.85 -5.64 0.48
CA LEU A 305 -2.43 -6.11 -0.79
C LEU A 305 -1.86 -5.39 -2.02
N SER A 306 -1.47 -4.11 -1.91
CA SER A 306 -0.92 -3.36 -3.05
C SER A 306 0.27 -4.05 -3.73
N ARG A 307 1.00 -4.90 -2.99
CA ARG A 307 2.17 -5.62 -3.49
C ARG A 307 1.83 -6.76 -4.44
N LEU A 308 0.57 -7.20 -4.47
CA LEU A 308 0.06 -8.17 -5.44
C LEU A 308 0.02 -7.59 -6.87
N GLN A 309 0.12 -6.27 -7.03
CA GLN A 309 0.22 -5.64 -8.35
C GLN A 309 1.43 -6.17 -9.15
N ALA A 310 2.46 -6.68 -8.47
CA ALA A 310 3.58 -7.34 -9.12
C ALA A 310 3.15 -8.55 -9.97
N LEU A 311 2.09 -9.29 -9.58
CA LEU A 311 1.53 -10.39 -10.37
C LEU A 311 1.04 -9.90 -11.74
N HIS A 312 0.34 -8.76 -11.77
CA HIS A 312 -0.11 -8.15 -13.03
C HIS A 312 1.06 -7.86 -13.97
N SER A 313 2.20 -7.41 -13.43
CA SER A 313 3.40 -7.13 -14.23
C SER A 313 4.13 -8.38 -14.70
N MET A 314 4.24 -9.41 -13.84
CA MET A 314 5.02 -10.63 -14.11
C MET A 314 4.31 -11.64 -15.02
N VAL A 315 2.97 -11.63 -15.07
CA VAL A 315 2.22 -12.59 -15.91
C VAL A 315 2.05 -12.06 -17.33
N GLU A 316 2.58 -12.77 -18.32
CA GLU A 316 2.50 -12.41 -19.74
C GLU A 316 1.26 -13.02 -20.43
N ARG A 317 0.06 -12.62 -19.98
CA ARG A 317 -1.25 -13.05 -20.53
C ARG A 317 -2.07 -11.84 -20.99
N SER A 318 -1.99 -11.49 -22.28
CA SER A 318 -2.69 -10.33 -22.84
C SER A 318 -4.22 -10.48 -22.86
N ASP A 319 -4.71 -11.71 -22.86
CA ASP A 319 -6.13 -12.04 -22.78
C ASP A 319 -6.74 -11.75 -21.40
N LEU A 320 -5.91 -11.67 -20.35
CA LEU A 320 -6.34 -11.35 -18.98
C LEU A 320 -6.10 -9.87 -18.61
N LYS A 321 -5.66 -9.04 -19.56
CA LYS A 321 -5.33 -7.61 -19.37
C LYS A 321 -6.16 -6.72 -20.28
N PHE A 322 -6.19 -5.42 -19.99
CA PHE A 322 -6.76 -4.47 -20.94
C PHE A 322 -5.96 -4.48 -22.26
N LYS A 323 -6.65 -4.26 -23.37
CA LYS A 323 -5.98 -4.08 -24.67
C LYS A 323 -5.10 -2.83 -24.59
N PRO A 324 -3.82 -2.90 -24.99
CA PRO A 324 -2.96 -1.73 -25.03
C PRO A 324 -3.60 -0.62 -25.87
N PHE A 325 -3.62 0.59 -25.32
CA PHE A 325 -4.12 1.77 -26.01
C PHE A 325 -2.93 2.66 -26.42
N THR A 326 -2.81 2.94 -27.71
CA THR A 326 -1.80 3.88 -28.23
C THR A 326 -2.41 5.27 -28.33
N GLN A 327 -1.82 6.23 -27.64
CA GLN A 327 -2.29 7.61 -27.64
C GLN A 327 -2.08 8.26 -29.00
N GLY A 328 -3.10 8.94 -29.51
CA GLY A 328 -3.01 9.71 -30.75
C GLY A 328 -2.37 11.09 -30.53
N ARG A 329 -1.87 11.73 -31.59
CA ARG A 329 -1.65 13.19 -31.57
C ARG A 329 -2.91 13.89 -32.08
N PRO A 330 -3.29 15.06 -31.52
CA PRO A 330 -4.38 15.84 -32.06
C PRO A 330 -4.11 16.24 -33.52
N ASN A 331 -5.17 16.31 -34.33
CA ASN A 331 -5.05 16.68 -35.74
C ASN A 331 -4.43 18.09 -35.88
N GLY A 332 -3.37 18.18 -36.68
CA GLY A 332 -2.65 19.43 -36.94
C GLY A 332 -1.50 19.75 -35.97
N LEU A 333 -1.23 18.88 -34.98
CA LEU A 333 -0.04 18.96 -34.11
C LEU A 333 0.94 17.84 -34.45
N THR A 334 1.57 17.95 -35.63
CA THR A 334 2.72 17.12 -35.97
C THR A 334 4.00 17.70 -35.35
N SER A 335 5.05 16.88 -35.26
CA SER A 335 6.33 17.26 -34.64
C SER A 335 7.05 18.42 -35.33
N GLU A 336 6.67 18.74 -36.56
CA GLU A 336 7.29 19.76 -37.41
C GLU A 336 6.53 21.10 -37.38
N VAL A 337 5.42 21.19 -36.65
CA VAL A 337 4.62 22.41 -36.58
C VAL A 337 5.26 23.43 -35.64
N GLU A 338 5.32 24.70 -36.07
CA GLU A 338 5.62 25.83 -35.19
C GLU A 338 4.46 26.02 -34.21
N ILE A 339 4.62 25.55 -32.98
CA ILE A 339 3.51 25.45 -32.02
C ILE A 339 3.04 26.85 -31.62
N PHE A 340 3.94 27.81 -31.48
CA PHE A 340 3.57 29.21 -31.20
C PHE A 340 2.77 29.85 -32.33
N GLY A 341 3.12 29.55 -33.59
CA GLY A 341 2.35 29.97 -34.75
C GLY A 341 0.93 29.40 -34.74
N LEU A 342 0.78 28.13 -34.35
CA LEU A 342 -0.52 27.48 -34.22
C LEU A 342 -1.36 28.09 -33.08
N LEU A 343 -0.77 28.30 -31.90
CA LEU A 343 -1.44 28.86 -30.73
C LEU A 343 -1.87 30.33 -30.95
N LYS A 344 -1.15 31.09 -31.78
CA LYS A 344 -1.58 32.44 -32.20
C LYS A 344 -2.84 32.41 -33.06
N GLN A 345 -3.09 31.32 -33.78
CA GLN A 345 -4.26 31.20 -34.68
C GLN A 345 -5.49 30.66 -33.97
N LYS A 346 -5.32 29.74 -33.02
CA LYS A 346 -6.41 29.10 -32.30
C LYS A 346 -5.96 28.47 -30.99
N ASP A 347 -6.90 28.31 -30.07
CA ASP A 347 -6.70 27.51 -28.87
C ASP A 347 -6.57 26.01 -29.22
N VAL A 348 -5.73 25.32 -28.45
CA VAL A 348 -5.48 23.88 -28.56
C VAL A 348 -5.88 23.23 -27.25
N LEU A 349 -6.86 22.31 -27.32
CA LEU A 349 -7.26 21.47 -26.18
C LEU A 349 -6.68 20.06 -26.37
N LEU A 350 -6.02 19.55 -25.33
CA LEU A 350 -5.53 18.17 -25.26
C LEU A 350 -6.42 17.35 -24.32
N HIS A 351 -6.88 16.18 -24.79
CA HIS A 351 -7.72 15.27 -24.01
C HIS A 351 -6.93 14.04 -23.58
N HIS A 352 -6.41 14.05 -22.35
CA HIS A 352 -5.69 12.92 -21.76
C HIS A 352 -6.64 11.92 -21.08
N PRO A 353 -6.34 10.61 -21.10
CA PRO A 353 -5.14 9.96 -21.64
C PRO A 353 -5.24 9.58 -23.14
N TYR A 354 -6.25 10.02 -23.87
CA TYR A 354 -6.48 9.62 -25.28
C TYR A 354 -5.48 10.24 -26.26
N GLN A 355 -5.08 11.47 -25.99
CA GLN A 355 -4.06 12.19 -26.73
C GLN A 355 -2.74 12.21 -25.99
N SER A 356 -1.65 12.12 -26.73
CA SER A 356 -0.30 12.11 -26.19
C SER A 356 0.03 13.45 -25.51
N PHE A 357 0.85 13.38 -24.46
CA PHE A 357 1.44 14.54 -23.80
C PHE A 357 2.62 15.15 -24.59
N THR A 358 3.10 14.48 -25.65
CA THR A 358 4.24 14.95 -26.44
C THR A 358 4.12 16.40 -26.94
N PRO A 359 2.95 16.91 -27.39
CA PRO A 359 2.83 18.31 -27.81
C PRO A 359 3.21 19.33 -26.72
N VAL A 360 2.98 19.02 -25.45
CA VAL A 360 3.39 19.88 -24.32
C VAL A 360 4.92 19.91 -24.20
N ILE A 361 5.56 18.75 -24.36
CA ILE A 361 7.03 18.63 -24.36
C ILE A 361 7.63 19.39 -25.56
N ASP A 362 7.03 19.24 -26.73
CA ASP A 362 7.47 19.92 -27.96
C ASP A 362 7.35 21.45 -27.80
N LEU A 363 6.27 21.95 -27.17
CA LEU A 363 6.10 23.37 -26.85
C LEU A 363 7.21 23.89 -25.94
N ILE A 364 7.51 23.18 -24.84
CA ILE A 364 8.56 23.57 -23.90
C ILE A 364 9.94 23.56 -24.58
N LYS A 365 10.22 22.57 -25.43
CA LYS A 365 11.47 22.49 -26.20
C LYS A 365 11.62 23.65 -27.19
N GLN A 366 10.55 23.99 -27.91
CA GLN A 366 10.54 25.15 -28.81
C GLN A 366 10.75 26.43 -28.01
N ALA A 367 10.03 26.61 -26.89
CA ALA A 367 10.19 27.76 -25.99
C ALA A 367 11.63 27.96 -25.51
N ALA A 368 12.31 26.87 -25.13
CA ALA A 368 13.67 26.92 -24.62
C ALA A 368 14.72 27.26 -25.70
N SER A 369 14.41 27.00 -26.98
CA SER A 369 15.29 27.24 -28.12
C SER A 369 14.94 28.51 -28.90
N ASP A 370 13.81 29.14 -28.55
CA ASP A 370 13.33 30.35 -29.21
C ASP A 370 14.19 31.53 -28.77
N SER A 371 14.86 32.16 -29.74
CA SER A 371 15.74 33.30 -29.52
C SER A 371 15.04 34.65 -29.64
N SER A 372 13.72 34.64 -29.86
CA SER A 372 12.93 35.87 -30.07
C SER A 372 12.66 36.68 -28.81
#